data_AF-A0A7W5HG09-F1
#
_entry.id   AF-A0A7W5HG09-F1
#
_cell.length_a   1.000
_cell.length_b   1.000
_cell.length_c   1.000
_cell.angle_alpha   90.00
_cell.angle_beta   90.00
_cell.angle_gamma   90.00
#
_symmetry.space_group_name_H-M   'P 1'
#
loop_
_entity.id
_entity.type
_entity.pdbx_description
1 polymer ?
#
loop_
_entity_poly.entity_id
_entity_poly.type
_entity_poly.pdbx_seq_one_letter_code
_entity_poly.pdbx_strand_id
1 'polypeptide(L)' 'MSTSSRHMRIYVMHPPEPGADWAVRVDASRPQRFRLEREALTYALRQARINNEAGFKVELRVEDDHGHWRAVAL' A
#
# COMPACT_ATOMS: atom_id res chain seq x y z
N MET A 1 -29.80 4.79 -6.63
CA MET A 1 -28.52 5.44 -6.29
C MET A 1 -27.42 4.41 -6.44
N SER A 2 -26.60 4.47 -7.48
CA SER A 2 -25.45 3.57 -7.60
C SER A 2 -24.44 3.96 -6.52
N THR A 3 -24.38 3.21 -5.44
CA THR A 3 -23.28 3.26 -4.47
C THR A 3 -22.06 2.69 -5.17
N SER A 4 -21.40 3.51 -5.99
CA SER A 4 -20.03 3.22 -6.42
C SER A 4 -19.18 3.18 -5.16
N SER A 5 -19.03 2.00 -4.57
CA SER A 5 -18.11 1.78 -3.46
C SER A 5 -16.77 2.36 -3.88
N ARG A 6 -16.28 3.36 -3.15
CA ARG A 6 -15.02 4.01 -3.49
C ARG A 6 -13.92 2.99 -3.17
N HIS A 7 -13.40 2.35 -4.21
CA HIS A 7 -12.32 1.39 -4.07
C HIS A 7 -10.99 2.15 -4.01
N MET A 8 -10.10 1.73 -3.12
CA MET A 8 -8.76 2.32 -2.99
C MET A 8 -7.72 1.20 -2.96
N ARG A 9 -6.64 1.37 -3.70
CA ARG A 9 -5.51 0.41 -3.68
C ARG A 9 -4.31 1.04 -3.02
N ILE A 10 -3.66 0.28 -2.14
CA ILE A 10 -2.40 0.66 -1.52
C ILE A 10 -1.37 -0.37 -1.98
N TYR A 11 -0.25 0.11 -2.51
CA TYR A 11 0.85 -0.71 -3.00
C TYR A 11 2.07 -0.47 -2.13
N VAL A 12 2.66 -1.54 -1.62
CA VAL A 12 4.00 -1.55 -1.01
C VAL A 12 4.94 -2.21 -2.01
N MET A 13 5.86 -1.43 -2.57
CA MET A 13 6.82 -1.87 -3.59
C MET A 13 8.13 -2.25 -2.92
N HIS A 14 8.68 -3.39 -3.34
CA HIS A 14 9.99 -3.86 -2.89
C HIS A 14 11.09 -2.96 -3.48
N PRO A 15 12.18 -2.68 -2.74
CA PRO A 15 13.32 -1.95 -3.29
C PRO A 15 13.88 -2.65 -4.54
N PRO A 16 14.15 -1.92 -5.65
CA PRO A 16 14.64 -2.54 -6.87
C PRO A 16 16.09 -3.06 -6.75
N GLU A 17 16.84 -2.56 -5.77
CA GLU A 17 18.22 -2.95 -5.51
C GLU A 17 18.54 -2.85 -4.01
N PRO A 18 19.57 -3.58 -3.51
CA PRO A 18 20.00 -3.48 -2.13
C PRO A 18 20.39 -2.05 -1.75
N GLY A 19 19.82 -1.53 -0.66
CA GLY A 19 20.07 -0.18 -0.18
C GLY A 19 19.16 0.90 -0.77
N ALA A 20 18.31 0.57 -1.74
CA ALA A 20 17.23 1.44 -2.19
C ALA A 20 16.07 1.48 -1.18
N ASP A 21 15.24 2.52 -1.28
CA ASP A 21 14.09 2.71 -0.41
C ASP A 21 12.90 1.82 -0.84
N TRP A 22 12.15 1.35 0.15
CA TRP A 22 10.79 0.87 -0.02
C TRP A 22 9.88 2.02 -0.42
N ALA A 23 8.86 1.75 -1.23
CA ALA A 23 7.90 2.76 -1.65
C ALA A 23 6.46 2.32 -1.35
N VAL A 24 5.68 3.22 -0.74
CA VAL A 24 4.24 3.01 -0.53
C VAL A 24 3.46 4.01 -1.37
N ARG A 25 2.57 3.51 -2.22
CA ARG A 25 1.68 4.33 -3.05
C ARG A 25 0.23 4.10 -2.64
N VAL A 26 -0.46 5.17 -2.28
CA VAL A 26 -1.91 5.16 -2.02
C VAL A 26 -2.61 5.66 -3.28
N ASP A 27 -3.25 4.76 -4.03
CA ASP A 27 -3.93 5.05 -5.29
C ASP A 27 -3.05 5.80 -6.31
N ALA A 28 -3.51 6.93 -6.85
CA ALA A 28 -2.76 7.76 -7.82
C ALA A 28 -1.82 8.80 -7.16
N SER A 29 -1.60 8.74 -5.85
CA SER A 29 -0.73 9.68 -5.15
C SER A 29 0.77 9.43 -5.44
N ARG A 30 1.61 10.43 -5.10
CA ARG A 30 3.06 10.25 -5.14
C ARG A 30 3.48 9.21 -4.11
N PRO A 31 4.43 8.30 -4.44
CA PRO A 31 4.89 7.29 -3.52
C PRO A 31 5.67 7.91 -2.35
N GLN A 32 5.34 7.47 -1.14
CA GLN A 32 6.10 7.75 0.07
C GLN A 32 7.24 6.74 0.21
N ARG A 33 8.46 7.21 0.50
CA ARG A 33 9.66 6.37 0.60
C ARG A 33 10.06 6.09 2.04
N PHE A 34 10.59 4.89 2.28
CA PHE A 34 11.03 4.40 3.58
C PHE A 34 12.30 3.57 3.44
N ARG A 35 13.27 3.75 4.34
CA ARG A 35 14.49 2.94 4.33
C ARG A 35 14.26 1.51 4.82
N LEU A 36 13.29 1.33 5.72
CA LEU A 36 13.01 0.06 6.39
C LEU A 36 11.66 -0.49 5.95
N GLU A 37 11.62 -1.79 5.66
CA GLU A 37 10.39 -2.53 5.33
C GLU A 37 9.30 -2.31 6.39
N ARG A 38 9.66 -2.44 7.66
CA ARG A 38 8.73 -2.28 8.79
C ARG A 38 8.03 -0.92 8.79
N GLU A 39 8.74 0.15 8.42
CA GLU A 39 8.17 1.49 8.37
C GLU A 39 7.18 1.63 7.20
N ALA A 40 7.54 1.11 6.03
CA ALA A 40 6.66 1.07 4.87
C ALA A 40 5.37 0.30 5.17
N LEU A 41 5.48 -0.91 5.74
CA LEU A 41 4.33 -1.73 6.11
C LEU A 41 3.46 -1.06 7.18
N THR A 42 4.08 -0.48 8.21
CA THR A 42 3.36 0.24 9.27
C THR A 42 2.58 1.42 8.71
N TYR A 43 3.20 2.19 7.81
CA TYR A 43 2.54 3.30 7.13
C TYR A 43 1.38 2.81 6.24
N ALA A 44 1.60 1.76 5.45
CA ALA A 44 0.59 1.21 4.55
C ALA A 44 -0.64 0.68 5.31
N LEU A 45 -0.44 -0.05 6.41
CA LEU A 45 -1.52 -0.53 7.28
C LEU A 45 -2.27 0.63 7.93
N ARG A 46 -1.57 1.68 8.38
CA ARG A 46 -2.20 2.89 8.92
C ARG A 46 -3.07 3.58 7.88
N GLN A 47 -2.57 3.74 6.65
CA GLN A 47 -3.34 4.32 5.55
C GLN A 47 -4.55 3.45 5.20
N ALA A 48 -4.38 2.12 5.20
CA ALA A 48 -5.48 1.20 4.94
C ALA A 48 -6.61 1.36 5.97
N ARG A 49 -6.24 1.41 7.26
CA ARG A 49 -7.20 1.64 8.35
C ARG A 49 -7.93 2.96 8.22
N ILE A 50 -7.19 4.07 8.03
CA ILE A 50 -7.78 5.42 7.90
C ILE A 50 -8.80 5.47 6.74
N ASN A 51 -8.45 4.91 5.59
CA ASN A 51 -9.32 4.94 4.43
C ASN A 51 -10.50 3.97 4.55
N ASN A 52 -10.31 2.81 5.20
CA ASN A 52 -11.41 1.92 5.52
C ASN A 52 -12.42 2.57 6.47
N GLU A 53 -11.95 3.25 7.53
CA GLU A 53 -12.77 4.03 8.46
C GLU A 53 -13.49 5.21 7.76
N ALA A 54 -12.90 5.75 6.68
CA ALA A 54 -13.52 6.76 5.83
C ALA A 54 -14.53 6.18 4.80
N GLY A 55 -14.82 4.87 4.84
CA GLY A 55 -15.82 4.20 4.01
C GLY A 55 -15.31 3.73 2.64
N PHE A 56 -14.00 3.69 2.41
CA PHE A 56 -13.42 3.10 1.21
C PHE A 56 -13.29 1.58 1.34
N LYS A 57 -13.51 0.85 0.25
CA LYS A 57 -13.09 -0.55 0.16
C LYS A 57 -11.61 -0.58 -0.21
N VAL A 58 -10.76 -0.85 0.78
CA VAL A 58 -9.30 -0.82 0.61
C VAL A 58 -8.77 -2.20 0.21
N GLU A 59 -7.84 -2.21 -0.75
CA GLU A 59 -7.04 -3.37 -1.12
C GLU A 59 -5.56 -3.04 -0.91
N LEU A 60 -4.90 -3.71 0.04
CA LEU A 60 -3.47 -3.59 0.28
C LEU A 60 -2.73 -4.70 -0.47
N ARG A 61 -1.75 -4.32 -1.29
CA ARG A 61 -0.88 -5.25 -2.02
C ARG A 61 0.59 -5.00 -1.69
N VAL A 62 1.33 -6.07 -1.48
CA VAL A 62 2.77 -6.04 -1.20
C VAL A 62 3.50 -6.80 -2.30
N GLU A 63 4.52 -6.18 -2.86
CA GLU A 63 5.46 -6.79 -3.79
C GLU A 63 6.54 -7.53 -2.99
N ASP A 64 6.81 -8.78 -3.35
CA ASP A 64 7.95 -9.51 -2.81
C ASP A 64 9.24 -9.23 -3.60
N ASP A 65 10.35 -9.77 -3.12
CA ASP A 65 11.70 -9.62 -3.70
C ASP A 65 11.85 -10.21 -5.11
N HIS A 66 10.85 -10.97 -5.58
CA HIS A 66 10.77 -11.53 -6.93
C HIS A 66 9.83 -10.73 -7.85
N GLY A 67 9.26 -9.62 -7.36
CA GLY A 67 8.30 -8.80 -8.11
C GLY A 67 6.88 -9.36 -8.13
N HIS A 68 6.57 -10.38 -7.32
CA HIS A 68 5.21 -10.91 -7.23
C HIS A 68 4.37 -10.11 -6.25
N TRP A 69 3.11 -9.90 -6.62
CA TRP A 69 2.16 -9.16 -5.81
C TRP A 69 1.28 -10.07 -4.97
N ARG A 70 1.19 -9.78 -3.68
CA ARG A 70 0.32 -10.49 -2.73
C ARG A 70 -0.68 -9.53 -2.12
N ALA A 71 -1.94 -9.94 -2.07
CA ALA A 71 -2.97 -9.21 -1.34
C ALA A 71 -2.85 -9.48 0.17
N VAL A 72 -2.99 -8.44 0.98
CA VAL A 72 -2.99 -8.54 2.44
C VAL A 72 -4.43 -8.43 2.93
N ALA A 73 -4.84 -9.37 3.79
CA ALA A 73 -6.12 -9.26 4.49
C ALA A 73 -6.05 -8.13 5.52
N LEU A 74 -7.01 -7.19 5.44
CA LEU A 74 -7.11 -6.00 6.29
C LEU A 74 -8.13 -6.20 7.42
#